data_AF-A0A918TD27-F1
#
_entry.id   AF-A0A918TD27-F1
#
_cell.length_a   1.000
_cell.length_b   1.000
_cell.length_c   1.000
_cell.angle_alpha   90.00
_cell.angle_beta   90.00
_cell.angle_gamma   90.00
#
_symmetry.space_group_name_H-M   'P 1'
#
loop_
_entity.id
_entity.type
_entity.pdbx_description
1 polymer ?
#
loop_
_entity_poly.entity_id
_entity_poly.type
_entity_poly.pdbx_seq_one_letter_code
_entity_poly.pdbx_strand_id
1 'polypeptide(L)' 'MHQHSGERHVPVDSHGDLLPVGHYEDTFRKVDGRWLLATRTTFLAFAGPTERLGSADKA' A
#
# COMPACT_ATOMS: atom_id res chain seq x y z
N MET A 1 22.76 -6.48 23.50
CA MET A 1 22.40 -5.96 22.18
C MET A 1 22.22 -7.16 21.26
N HIS A 2 21.05 -7.80 21.29
CA HIS A 2 20.72 -8.93 20.41
C HIS A 2 20.00 -8.36 19.21
N GLN A 3 20.67 -8.33 18.07
CA GLN A 3 20.04 -8.00 16.81
C GLN A 3 19.21 -9.22 16.39
N HIS A 4 17.90 -9.15 16.54
CA HIS A 4 17.00 -10.11 15.91
C HIS A 4 17.14 -9.90 14.39
N SER A 5 17.92 -10.76 13.74
CA SER A 5 17.86 -10.96 12.29
C SER A 5 16.52 -11.63 11.97
N GLY A 6 15.44 -10.85 12.00
CA GLY A 6 14.16 -11.26 11.46
C GLY A 6 14.25 -11.24 9.95
N GLU A 7 14.11 -12.40 9.32
CA GLU A 7 13.90 -12.50 7.88
C GLU A 7 12.80 -11.52 7.48
N ARG A 8 13.12 -10.55 6.62
CA ARG A 8 12.11 -9.62 6.10
C ARG A 8 11.21 -10.43 5.17
N HIS A 9 10.03 -10.82 5.65
CA HIS A 9 8.99 -11.42 4.83
C HIS A 9 8.55 -10.38 3.80
N VAL A 10 8.94 -10.58 2.54
CA VAL A 10 8.51 -9.71 1.44
C VAL A 10 7.10 -10.14 1.05
N PRO A 11 6.11 -9.23 1.01
CA PRO A 11 4.75 -9.59 0.64
C PRO A 11 4.71 -10.08 -0.81
N VAL A 12 4.18 -11.29 -1.01
CA VAL A 12 3.96 -11.92 -2.32
C VAL A 12 2.48 -12.24 -2.50
N ASP A 13 2.02 -12.31 -3.74
CA ASP A 13 0.67 -12.79 -4.07
C ASP A 13 0.58 -14.33 -4.04
N SER A 14 -0.58 -14.88 -4.38
CA SER A 14 -0.82 -16.33 -4.44
C SER A 14 0.00 -17.06 -5.50
N HIS A 15 0.60 -16.33 -6.45
CA HIS A 15 1.48 -16.85 -7.49
C HIS A 15 2.96 -16.72 -7.14
N GLY A 16 3.28 -16.08 -6.00
CA GLY A 16 4.65 -15.86 -5.54
C GLY A 16 5.29 -14.60 -6.10
N ASP A 17 4.54 -13.76 -6.82
CA ASP A 17 5.02 -12.49 -7.35
C ASP A 17 5.00 -11.43 -6.26
N LEU A 18 5.98 -10.52 -6.29
CA LEU A 18 6.06 -9.44 -5.31
C LEU A 18 4.83 -8.54 -5.42
N LEU A 19 4.16 -8.29 -4.29
CA LEU A 19 3.07 -7.34 -4.22
C LEU A 19 3.60 -5.89 -4.30
N PRO A 20 2.90 -4.96 -4.98
CA PRO A 20 3.29 -3.57 -5.01
C PRO A 20 3.37 -3.00 -3.61
N VAL A 21 4.55 -2.51 -3.25
CA VAL A 21 4.76 -1.78 -2.02
C VAL A 21 4.98 -0.33 -2.39
N GLY A 22 4.36 0.57 -1.67
CA GLY A 22 4.50 2.00 -1.92
C GLY A 22 4.16 2.80 -0.70
N HIS A 23 4.28 4.11 -0.82
CA HIS A 23 3.78 5.04 0.18
C HIS A 23 3.03 6.17 -0.50
N TYR A 24 2.15 6.79 0.29
CA TYR A 24 1.48 8.01 -0.08
C TYR A 24 2.08 9.15 0.72
N GLU A 25 2.27 10.29 0.07
CA GLU A 25 2.47 11.55 0.76
C GLU A 25 1.18 12.35 0.64
N ASP A 26 0.53 12.58 1.77
CA ASP A 26 -0.75 13.26 1.85
C ASP A 26 -0.60 14.63 2.53
N THR A 27 -1.30 15.64 2.00
CA THR A 27 -1.58 16.87 2.74
C THR A 27 -3.04 16.92 3.12
N PHE A 28 -3.32 17.42 4.32
CA PHE A 28 -4.68 17.53 4.86
C PHE A 28 -5.00 19.00 5.14
N ARG A 29 -6.25 19.40 4.87
CA ARG A 29 -6.78 20.72 5.23
C ARG A 29 -7.95 20.56 6.19
N LYS A 30 -8.03 21.44 7.19
CA LYS A 30 -9.18 21.48 8.10
C LYS A 30 -10.17 22.54 7.63
N VAL A 31 -11.42 22.14 7.37
CA VAL A 31 -12.52 23.05 7.00
C VAL A 31 -13.74 22.71 7.83
N ASP A 32 -14.33 23.73 8.46
CA ASP A 32 -15.50 23.60 9.34
C ASP A 32 -15.35 22.46 10.37
N GLY A 33 -14.16 22.37 10.95
CA GLY A 33 -13.84 21.36 11.97
C GLY A 33 -13.47 19.97 11.42
N ARG A 34 -13.64 19.71 10.12
CA ARG A 34 -13.36 18.41 9.49
C ARG A 34 -12.02 18.41 8.78
N TRP A 35 -11.25 17.33 8.95
CA TRP A 35 -10.04 17.10 8.16
C TRP A 35 -10.41 16.48 6.81
N LEU A 36 -9.95 17.11 5.75
CA LEU A 36 -10.15 16.68 4.37
C LEU A 36 -8.78 16.41 3.74
N LEU A 37 -8.68 15.33 2.95
CA LEU A 37 -7.53 15.12 2.08
C LEU A 37 -7.48 16.27 1.06
N ALA A 38 -6.39 17.01 1.05
CA ALA A 38 -6.19 18.14 0.14
C ALA A 38 -5.42 17.70 -1.10
N THR A 39 -4.28 17.03 -0.91
CA THR A 39 -3.49 16.44 -1.99
C THR A 39 -2.96 15.07 -1.59
N ARG A 40 -2.74 14.20 -2.59
CA ARG A 40 -2.05 12.92 -2.45
C ARG A 40 -1.05 12.74 -3.58
N THR A 41 0.20 12.49 -3.22
CA THR A 41 1.23 12.01 -4.14
C THR A 41 1.45 10.52 -3.89
N THR A 42 1.49 9.73 -4.97
CA THR A 42 1.62 8.27 -4.87
C THR A 42 3.01 7.84 -5.31
N PHE A 43 3.73 7.13 -4.45
CA PHE A 43 5.04 6.57 -4.71
C PHE A 43 4.94 5.04 -4.71
N LEU A 44 4.93 4.43 -5.90
CA LEU A 44 4.95 2.99 -6.04
C LEU A 44 6.40 2.51 -6.18
N ALA A 45 6.86 1.66 -5.27
CA ALA A 45 7.97 0.78 -5.59
C ALA A 45 7.37 -0.35 -6.45
N PHE A 46 7.77 -0.39 -7.72
CA PHE A 46 7.30 -1.44 -8.62
C PHE A 46 7.69 -2.79 -8.07
N ALA A 47 6.68 -3.56 -7.71
CA ALA A 47 6.74 -5.00 -7.58
C ALA A 47 6.12 -5.60 -8.85
N GLY A 48 6.13 -6.91 -9.00
CA GLY A 48 5.70 -7.59 -10.23
C GLY A 48 4.28 -7.21 -10.70
N PRO A 49 3.89 -7.66 -11.90
CA PRO A 49 2.52 -7.46 -12.39
C PRO A 49 1.52 -7.97 -11.35
N THR A 50 0.62 -7.10 -10.89
CA THR A 50 -0.42 -7.49 -9.92
C THR A 50 -1.63 -8.02 -10.66
N GLU A 51 -2.09 -9.22 -10.31
CA GLU A 51 -3.32 -9.77 -10.86
C GLU A 51 -4.52 -8.87 -10.54
N ARG A 52 -5.35 -8.60 -11.54
CA ARG A 52 -6.62 -7.90 -11.35
C ARG A 52 -7.68 -8.90 -10.91
N LEU A 53 -7.96 -8.93 -9.62
CA LEU A 53 -9.10 -9.70 -9.09
C LEU A 53 -10.42 -9.14 -9.66
N GLY A 54 -11.35 -10.05 -9.98
CA GLY A 54 -12.71 -9.69 -10.39
C GLY A 54 -13.45 -8.90 -9.31
N SER A 55 -14.55 -8.23 -9.67
CA SER A 55 -15.42 -7.63 -8.65
C SER A 55 -15.89 -8.71 -7.68
N ALA A 56 -15.74 -8.48 -6.38
CA ALA A 56 -16.39 -9.34 -5.40
C ALA A 56 -17.90 -9.29 -5.68
N ASP A 57 -18.49 -10.43 -6.03
CA ASP A 57 -19.93 -10.54 -6.18
C ASP A 57 -20.56 -10.06 -4.87
N LYS A 58 -21.44 -9.08 -4.99
CA LYS A 58 -22.19 -8.56 -3.86
C LYS A 58 -23.33 -9.54 -3.58
N ALA A 59 -23.09 -10.49 -2.69
CA ALA A 59 -24.15 -11.33 -2.11
C ALA A 59 -25.12 -10.49 -1.26
#